data_AF-A0A7J9R4A1-F1
#
_entry.id   AF-A0A7J9R4A1-F1
#
_cell.length_a   1.000
_cell.length_b   1.000
_cell.length_c   1.000
_cell.angle_alpha   90.00
_cell.angle_beta   90.00
_cell.angle_gamma   90.00
#
_symmetry.space_group_name_H-M   'P 1'
#
loop_
_entity.id
_entity.type
_entity.pdbx_description
1 polymer ?
#
loop_
_entity_poly.entity_id
_entity_poly.type
_entity_poly.pdbx_seq_one_letter_code
_entity_poly.pdbx_strand_id
1 'polypeptide(L)'
;MTLAGIELNFLVNRISEEVQGYYVSNIWGITKDSILFKLHHPEKADIFMMISTSGFWLTSVKIDQIESNKLLKRLRSDLLRFKIKKIEQIGSERIAYFTFSGFDKEFVIIAEFFGDGNILLCNGEMKILALQHSIDVRHRKLGVGMNYATPPQSGIDIFNIQESDFADLKNTDLIAGKWLGRTLGLPKKYVEGIFVTAKIDSKKIGNELSNDEIKKIFHTTKTIVTNVVTGNHDSVIIRNDKTEVMPVKLDQVTECTPVSSFMEGLDNVFTENIVEKGMTLQTGESDKKIKQLETQISEQEKAIDTVKEKSKYITNLANSLYEMVSKGIISIEDKKAEEILALNNAKLSKEKGISLIVINEEKIKINPSASLQSIASVLFNEAKKQSGAIKSIEQIKEKTKKKLDKLKTKSNAEQNEILVAEVRKKNWYERYRWFFTSDGMLAIGGRDA
;
A
#
# COMPACT_ATOMS: atom_id res chain seq x y z
N MET A 1 -7.92 7.77 -8.84
CA MET A 1 -8.88 7.99 -9.95
C MET A 1 -9.55 6.66 -10.28
N THR A 2 -10.83 6.64 -10.63
CA THR A 2 -11.49 5.42 -11.16
C THR A 2 -11.69 5.54 -12.65
N LEU A 3 -11.23 4.55 -13.41
CA LEU A 3 -11.42 4.46 -14.86
C LEU A 3 -12.92 4.39 -15.20
N ALA A 4 -13.38 5.11 -16.22
CA ALA A 4 -14.75 5.06 -16.73
C ALA A 4 -14.97 3.84 -17.65
N GLY A 5 -16.21 3.38 -17.81
CA GLY A 5 -16.53 2.27 -18.72
C GLY A 5 -16.13 2.55 -20.17
N ILE A 6 -16.32 3.79 -20.64
CA ILE A 6 -15.92 4.22 -21.99
C ILE A 6 -14.40 4.34 -22.16
N GLU A 7 -13.69 4.76 -21.10
CA GLU A 7 -12.22 4.82 -21.09
C GLU A 7 -11.65 3.39 -21.11
N LEU A 8 -12.28 2.47 -20.36
CA LEU A 8 -11.93 1.06 -20.35
C LEU A 8 -12.08 0.43 -21.74
N ASN A 9 -13.15 0.76 -22.47
CA ASN A 9 -13.37 0.24 -23.81
C ASN A 9 -12.23 0.59 -24.76
N PHE A 10 -11.82 1.86 -24.75
CA PHE A 10 -10.65 2.31 -25.52
C PHE A 10 -9.39 1.51 -25.14
N LEU A 11 -9.10 1.37 -23.83
CA LEU A 11 -7.92 0.64 -23.37
C LEU A 11 -7.97 -0.84 -23.77
N VAL A 12 -9.12 -1.49 -23.65
CA VAL A 12 -9.32 -2.88 -24.07
C VAL A 12 -9.04 -3.03 -25.56
N ASN A 13 -9.64 -2.21 -26.41
CA ASN A 13 -9.42 -2.30 -27.86
C ASN A 13 -7.94 -2.06 -28.20
N ARG A 14 -7.37 -0.97 -27.68
CA ARG A 14 -6.00 -0.58 -28.01
C ARG A 14 -4.96 -1.58 -27.50
N ILE A 15 -5.07 -2.03 -26.24
CA ILE A 15 -4.09 -2.93 -25.65
C ILE A 15 -4.25 -4.34 -26.21
N SER A 16 -5.48 -4.80 -26.49
CA SER A 16 -5.73 -6.11 -27.12
C SER A 16 -4.98 -6.23 -28.46
N GLU A 17 -5.00 -5.19 -29.29
CA GLU A 17 -4.23 -5.13 -30.54
C GLU A 17 -2.71 -5.19 -30.29
N GLU A 18 -2.19 -4.44 -29.31
CA GLU A 18 -0.75 -4.36 -29.04
C GLU A 18 -0.17 -5.65 -28.47
N VAL A 19 -0.91 -6.36 -27.61
CA VAL A 19 -0.44 -7.59 -26.93
C VAL A 19 -0.81 -8.87 -27.68
N GLN A 20 -1.49 -8.76 -28.83
CA GLN A 20 -1.84 -9.92 -29.63
C GLN A 20 -0.59 -10.69 -30.04
N GLY A 21 -0.59 -11.99 -29.79
CA GLY A 21 0.55 -12.86 -30.12
C GLY A 21 1.57 -13.03 -29.00
N TYR A 22 1.48 -12.26 -27.90
CA TYR A 22 2.44 -12.33 -26.81
C TYR A 22 2.16 -13.47 -25.83
N TYR A 23 3.24 -13.96 -25.22
CA TYR A 23 3.25 -14.97 -24.17
C TYR A 23 3.63 -14.35 -22.83
N VAL A 24 3.02 -14.83 -21.75
CA VAL A 24 3.40 -14.40 -20.40
C VAL A 24 4.76 -15.01 -20.03
N SER A 25 5.78 -14.17 -19.97
CA SER A 25 7.15 -14.59 -19.63
C SER A 25 7.45 -14.49 -18.14
N ASN A 26 6.88 -13.49 -17.46
CA ASN A 26 6.99 -13.33 -16.01
C ASN A 26 5.80 -12.53 -15.46
N ILE A 27 5.59 -12.63 -14.14
CA ILE A 27 4.56 -11.91 -13.40
C ILE A 27 5.17 -11.44 -12.10
N TRP A 28 4.99 -10.18 -11.70
CA TRP A 28 5.38 -9.64 -10.40
C TRP A 28 4.15 -9.10 -9.67
N GLY A 29 4.06 -9.38 -8.37
CA GLY A 29 3.10 -8.69 -7.50
C GLY A 29 3.79 -7.43 -6.98
N ILE A 30 3.22 -6.26 -7.29
CA ILE A 30 3.80 -4.98 -6.91
C ILE A 30 3.20 -4.54 -5.58
N THR A 31 1.88 -4.48 -5.50
CA THR A 31 1.14 -4.27 -4.25
C THR A 31 0.13 -5.41 -4.04
N LYS A 32 -0.65 -5.36 -2.97
CA LYS A 32 -1.82 -6.25 -2.81
C LYS A 32 -2.86 -6.10 -3.94
N ASP A 33 -2.88 -4.94 -4.59
CA ASP A 33 -3.88 -4.50 -5.57
C ASP A 33 -3.33 -4.41 -7.00
N SER A 34 -2.04 -4.67 -7.23
CA SER A 34 -1.39 -4.47 -8.54
C SER A 34 -0.40 -5.57 -8.91
N ILE A 35 -0.46 -5.98 -10.17
CA ILE A 35 0.27 -7.12 -10.73
C ILE A 35 0.84 -6.72 -12.09
N LEU A 36 2.16 -6.82 -12.23
CA LEU A 36 2.89 -6.49 -13.44
C LEU A 36 3.19 -7.76 -14.25
N PHE A 37 2.73 -7.81 -15.48
CA PHE A 37 2.98 -8.89 -16.42
C PHE A 37 4.09 -8.50 -17.38
N LYS A 38 5.10 -9.37 -17.52
CA LYS A 38 6.06 -9.29 -18.63
C LYS A 38 5.59 -10.17 -19.77
N LEU A 39 5.30 -9.54 -20.89
CA LEU A 39 4.82 -10.18 -22.10
C LEU A 39 5.98 -10.27 -23.10
N HIS A 40 6.22 -11.46 -23.63
CA HIS A 40 7.27 -11.74 -24.60
C HIS A 40 6.68 -12.10 -25.96
N HIS A 41 7.30 -11.61 -27.03
CA HIS A 41 6.99 -11.99 -28.40
C HIS A 41 8.29 -12.42 -29.11
N PRO A 42 8.26 -13.45 -29.97
CA PRO A 42 9.48 -13.94 -30.64
C PRO A 42 10.20 -12.86 -31.47
N GLU A 43 9.44 -11.95 -32.07
CA GLU A 43 9.96 -10.96 -33.02
C GLU A 43 9.90 -9.50 -32.53
N LYS A 44 9.08 -9.21 -31.51
CA LYS A 44 8.79 -7.84 -31.04
C LYS A 44 9.41 -7.63 -29.67
N ALA A 45 9.62 -6.38 -29.28
CA ALA A 45 10.15 -6.04 -27.97
C ALA A 45 9.20 -6.52 -26.85
N ASP A 46 9.75 -6.87 -25.69
CA ASP A 46 8.95 -7.24 -24.53
C ASP A 46 8.04 -6.07 -24.11
N ILE A 47 6.80 -6.38 -23.76
CA ILE A 47 5.81 -5.42 -23.26
C ILE A 47 5.60 -5.67 -21.77
N PHE A 48 5.43 -4.60 -21.00
CA PHE A 48 5.04 -4.69 -19.60
C PHE A 48 3.61 -4.17 -19.46
N MET A 49 2.74 -4.99 -18.87
CA MET A 49 1.32 -4.67 -18.68
C MET A 49 1.00 -4.71 -17.19
N MET A 50 0.58 -3.59 -16.63
CA MET A 50 0.10 -3.52 -15.26
C MET A 50 -1.39 -3.82 -15.22
N ILE A 51 -1.82 -4.72 -14.34
CA ILE A 51 -3.23 -4.91 -13.97
C ILE A 51 -3.36 -4.52 -12.50
N SER A 52 -4.23 -3.56 -12.20
CA SER A 52 -4.52 -3.11 -10.84
C SER A 52 -6.02 -2.98 -10.59
N THR A 53 -6.44 -2.84 -9.33
CA THR A 53 -7.85 -2.52 -9.02
C THR A 53 -8.30 -1.13 -9.51
N SER A 54 -7.36 -0.24 -9.85
CA SER A 54 -7.66 1.10 -10.38
C SER A 54 -7.78 1.16 -11.91
N GLY A 55 -7.26 0.14 -12.61
CA GLY A 55 -7.18 0.09 -14.07
C GLY A 55 -6.08 -0.84 -14.55
N PHE A 56 -5.92 -0.94 -15.87
CA PHE A 56 -4.81 -1.65 -16.50
C PHE A 56 -4.22 -0.81 -17.63
N TRP A 57 -2.91 -0.88 -17.83
CA TRP A 57 -2.18 -0.09 -18.81
C TRP A 57 -0.87 -0.76 -19.21
N LEU A 58 -0.27 -0.29 -20.30
CA LEU A 58 1.09 -0.66 -20.67
C LEU A 58 2.06 0.34 -20.04
N THR A 59 3.15 -0.18 -19.48
CA THR A 59 4.14 0.64 -18.78
C THR A 59 5.53 0.41 -19.34
N SER A 60 6.35 1.46 -19.35
CA SER A 60 7.80 1.34 -19.56
C SER A 60 8.55 1.32 -18.24
N VAL A 61 7.88 1.09 -17.12
CA VAL A 61 8.45 1.20 -15.80
C VAL A 61 8.32 -0.12 -15.06
N LYS A 62 9.44 -0.60 -14.50
CA LYS A 62 9.45 -1.75 -13.62
C LYS A 62 9.52 -1.24 -12.19
N ILE A 63 8.44 -1.49 -11.47
CA ILE A 63 8.35 -1.22 -10.04
C ILE A 63 8.81 -2.49 -9.31
N ASP A 64 9.63 -2.34 -8.29
CA ASP A 64 9.96 -3.46 -7.41
C ASP A 64 8.79 -3.79 -6.48
N GLN A 65 8.84 -4.96 -5.84
CA GLN A 65 7.74 -5.40 -4.98
C GLN A 65 7.66 -4.52 -3.72
N ILE A 66 6.50 -3.91 -3.50
CA ILE A 66 6.19 -3.04 -2.36
C ILE A 66 5.45 -3.83 -1.28
N GLU A 67 4.44 -4.62 -1.65
CA GLU A 67 3.67 -5.46 -0.75
C GLU A 67 3.54 -6.90 -1.29
N SER A 68 3.24 -7.85 -0.41
CA SER A 68 2.91 -9.22 -0.83
C SER A 68 1.56 -9.26 -1.57
N ASN A 69 1.51 -9.93 -2.72
CA ASN A 69 0.27 -10.17 -3.45
C ASN A 69 -0.17 -11.63 -3.33
N LYS A 70 -1.41 -11.88 -2.86
CA LYS A 70 -1.94 -13.23 -2.61
C LYS A 70 -2.18 -14.04 -3.88
N LEU A 71 -2.43 -13.38 -5.01
CA LEU A 71 -2.70 -14.03 -6.30
C LEU A 71 -1.43 -14.47 -7.01
N LEU A 72 -0.29 -13.84 -6.71
CA LEU A 72 0.96 -13.99 -7.46
C LEU A 72 1.39 -15.44 -7.64
N LYS A 73 1.35 -16.24 -6.56
CA LYS A 73 1.76 -17.66 -6.61
C LYS A 73 0.88 -18.45 -7.59
N ARG A 74 -0.43 -18.23 -7.55
CA ARG A 74 -1.38 -18.95 -8.41
C ARG A 74 -1.25 -18.50 -9.86
N LEU A 75 -1.17 -17.20 -10.12
CA LEU A 75 -1.00 -16.64 -11.46
C LEU A 75 0.28 -17.16 -12.12
N ARG A 76 1.40 -17.22 -11.39
CA ARG A 76 2.65 -17.79 -11.93
C ARG A 76 2.53 -19.28 -12.26
N SER A 77 1.85 -20.05 -11.40
CA SER A 77 1.63 -21.48 -11.63
C SER A 77 0.80 -21.74 -12.88
N ASP A 78 -0.21 -20.91 -13.13
CA ASP A 78 -1.24 -21.20 -14.13
C ASP A 78 -1.03 -20.46 -15.46
N LEU A 79 -0.36 -19.31 -15.48
CA LEU A 79 -0.29 -18.44 -16.65
C LEU A 79 1.09 -18.32 -17.30
N LEU A 80 2.18 -18.72 -16.65
CA LEU A 80 3.50 -18.64 -17.29
C LEU A 80 3.53 -19.48 -18.57
N ARG A 81 4.07 -18.89 -19.64
CA ARG A 81 4.13 -19.43 -21.02
C ARG A 81 2.78 -19.52 -21.73
N PHE A 82 1.68 -19.08 -21.12
CA PHE A 82 0.40 -18.98 -21.82
C PHE A 82 0.39 -17.76 -22.74
N LYS A 83 -0.33 -17.87 -23.85
CA LYS A 83 -0.52 -16.80 -24.83
C LYS A 83 -1.74 -15.97 -24.48
N ILE A 84 -1.65 -14.64 -24.58
CA ILE A 84 -2.83 -13.78 -24.51
C ILE A 84 -3.65 -14.01 -25.79
N LYS A 85 -4.89 -14.48 -25.61
CA LYS A 85 -5.82 -14.79 -26.70
C LYS A 85 -6.71 -13.59 -27.03
N LYS A 86 -7.29 -12.96 -26.01
CA LYS A 86 -8.13 -11.77 -26.15
C LYS A 86 -8.20 -10.99 -24.85
N ILE A 87 -8.41 -9.69 -24.98
CA ILE A 87 -8.86 -8.81 -23.90
C ILE A 87 -10.22 -8.25 -24.33
N GLU A 88 -11.22 -8.33 -23.47
CA GLU A 88 -12.58 -7.85 -23.78
C GLU A 88 -13.23 -7.18 -22.58
N GLN A 89 -14.20 -6.31 -22.87
CA GLN A 89 -15.13 -5.71 -21.91
C GLN A 89 -16.54 -6.10 -22.36
N ILE A 90 -17.40 -6.46 -21.40
CA ILE A 90 -18.80 -6.82 -21.69
C ILE A 90 -19.69 -5.65 -21.27
N GLY A 91 -20.38 -5.05 -22.24
CA GLY A 91 -21.19 -3.85 -22.04
C GLY A 91 -20.37 -2.66 -21.54
N SER A 92 -21.03 -1.68 -20.93
CA SER A 92 -20.41 -0.46 -20.39
C SER A 92 -19.81 -0.62 -18.98
N GLU A 93 -19.92 -1.83 -18.42
CA GLU A 93 -19.43 -2.12 -17.07
C GLU A 93 -17.91 -2.01 -16.99
N ARG A 94 -17.42 -1.59 -15.82
CA ARG A 94 -15.99 -1.41 -15.57
C ARG A 94 -15.29 -2.73 -15.21
N ILE A 95 -15.41 -3.71 -16.11
CA ILE A 95 -14.85 -5.06 -15.95
C ILE A 95 -14.10 -5.44 -17.23
N ALA A 96 -12.84 -5.85 -17.08
CA ALA A 96 -12.05 -6.41 -18.18
C ALA A 96 -11.78 -7.90 -17.97
N TYR A 97 -11.85 -8.65 -19.06
CA TYR A 97 -11.58 -10.08 -19.13
C TYR A 97 -10.34 -10.31 -19.98
N PHE A 98 -9.33 -10.93 -19.41
CA PHE A 98 -8.07 -11.26 -20.08
C PHE A 98 -8.03 -12.78 -20.25
N THR A 99 -8.21 -13.26 -21.48
CA THR A 99 -8.22 -14.69 -21.78
C THR A 99 -6.83 -15.14 -22.20
N PHE A 100 -6.31 -16.16 -21.53
CA PHE A 100 -5.02 -16.78 -21.80
C PHE A 100 -5.23 -18.23 -22.24
N SER A 101 -4.50 -18.65 -23.26
CA SER A 101 -4.60 -20.02 -23.79
C SER A 101 -3.22 -20.65 -23.98
N GLY A 102 -3.12 -21.95 -23.71
CA GLY A 102 -1.89 -22.71 -23.85
C GLY A 102 -2.03 -24.11 -23.27
N PHE A 103 -1.29 -25.09 -23.81
CA PHE A 103 -1.29 -26.47 -23.31
C PHE A 103 -2.70 -27.08 -23.17
N ASP A 104 -3.57 -26.84 -24.16
CA ASP A 104 -4.97 -27.27 -24.19
C ASP A 104 -5.81 -26.78 -22.98
N LYS A 105 -5.37 -25.71 -22.33
CA LYS A 105 -6.06 -25.06 -21.22
C LYS A 105 -6.34 -23.59 -21.54
N GLU A 106 -7.41 -23.10 -20.94
CA GLU A 106 -7.79 -21.69 -20.98
C GLU A 106 -7.98 -21.17 -19.55
N PHE A 107 -7.48 -19.96 -19.32
CA PHE A 107 -7.64 -19.23 -18.06
C PHE A 107 -8.11 -17.80 -18.35
N VAL A 108 -8.92 -17.25 -17.45
CA VAL A 108 -9.44 -15.89 -17.57
C VAL A 108 -9.09 -15.11 -16.32
N ILE A 109 -8.33 -14.02 -16.46
CA ILE A 109 -8.26 -13.01 -15.40
C ILE A 109 -9.44 -12.08 -15.58
N ILE A 110 -10.16 -11.81 -14.50
CA ILE A 110 -11.25 -10.84 -14.44
C ILE A 110 -10.82 -9.73 -13.50
N ALA A 111 -10.80 -8.49 -14.01
CA ALA A 111 -10.47 -7.31 -13.25
C ALA A 111 -11.68 -6.38 -13.17
N GLU A 112 -12.15 -6.12 -11.96
CA GLU A 112 -13.26 -5.23 -11.65
C GLU A 112 -12.71 -3.89 -11.14
N PHE A 113 -13.04 -2.78 -11.82
CA PHE A 113 -12.51 -1.44 -11.54
C PHE A 113 -13.55 -0.50 -10.89
N PHE A 114 -14.43 -1.05 -10.06
CA PHE A 114 -15.46 -0.31 -9.32
C PHE A 114 -15.39 -0.63 -7.82
N GLY A 115 -15.84 0.31 -6.99
CA GLY A 115 -15.67 0.20 -5.54
C GLY A 115 -14.19 0.14 -5.17
N ASP A 116 -13.82 -0.84 -4.34
CA ASP A 116 -12.41 -1.14 -3.98
C ASP A 116 -11.68 -1.95 -5.09
N GLY A 117 -12.42 -2.39 -6.11
CA GLY A 117 -11.97 -3.26 -7.18
C GLY A 117 -11.68 -4.70 -6.74
N ASN A 118 -11.51 -5.57 -7.73
CA ASN A 118 -11.24 -6.99 -7.48
C ASN A 118 -10.48 -7.61 -8.66
N ILE A 119 -9.58 -8.54 -8.38
CA ILE A 119 -8.89 -9.33 -9.40
C ILE A 119 -9.15 -10.80 -9.11
N LEU A 120 -9.63 -11.52 -10.11
CA LEU A 120 -9.96 -12.94 -10.04
C LEU A 120 -9.26 -13.71 -11.14
N LEU A 121 -8.91 -14.96 -10.86
CA LEU A 121 -8.44 -15.94 -11.85
C LEU A 121 -9.49 -17.04 -11.95
N CYS A 122 -9.97 -17.32 -13.16
CA CYS A 122 -10.90 -18.39 -13.47
C CYS A 122 -10.29 -19.39 -14.46
N ASN A 123 -10.82 -20.62 -14.50
CA ASN A 123 -10.58 -21.55 -15.61
C ASN A 123 -11.46 -21.20 -16.83
N GLY A 124 -11.33 -21.96 -17.93
CA GLY A 124 -12.16 -21.79 -19.13
C GLY A 124 -13.67 -22.01 -18.94
N GLU A 125 -14.10 -22.61 -17.84
CA GLU A 125 -15.52 -22.77 -17.47
C GLU A 125 -16.01 -21.65 -16.54
N MET A 126 -15.23 -20.58 -16.37
CA MET A 126 -15.52 -19.45 -15.48
C MET A 126 -15.61 -19.83 -13.98
N LYS A 127 -15.02 -20.96 -13.58
CA LYS A 127 -14.88 -21.35 -12.17
C LYS A 127 -13.71 -20.60 -11.53
N ILE A 128 -13.97 -19.93 -10.42
CA ILE A 128 -13.00 -19.10 -9.70
C ILE A 128 -11.94 -19.99 -9.04
N LEU A 129 -10.69 -19.80 -9.44
CA LEU A 129 -9.52 -20.52 -8.95
C LEU A 129 -8.80 -19.76 -7.83
N ALA A 130 -8.77 -18.44 -7.92
CA ALA A 130 -8.26 -17.52 -6.92
C ALA A 130 -8.91 -16.15 -7.10
N LEU A 131 -9.02 -15.37 -6.02
CA LEU A 131 -9.57 -14.03 -6.03
C LEU A 131 -8.93 -13.18 -4.94
N GLN A 132 -8.88 -11.87 -5.17
CA GLN A 132 -8.32 -10.91 -4.22
C GLN A 132 -9.24 -10.73 -3.01
N HIS A 133 -10.53 -10.50 -3.27
CA HIS A 133 -11.56 -10.30 -2.25
C HIS A 133 -12.77 -11.21 -2.51
N SER A 134 -13.15 -11.99 -1.49
CA SER A 134 -14.42 -12.73 -1.51
C SER A 134 -15.59 -11.78 -1.29
N ILE A 135 -16.69 -12.03 -1.98
CA ILE A 135 -17.90 -11.21 -1.92
C ILE A 135 -19.07 -12.11 -1.53
N ASP A 136 -19.85 -11.71 -0.54
CA ASP A 136 -21.14 -12.34 -0.21
C ASP A 136 -22.17 -11.24 0.03
N VAL A 137 -22.91 -10.91 -1.03
CA VAL A 137 -23.97 -9.89 -1.00
C VAL A 137 -25.26 -10.47 -1.60
N ARG A 138 -26.41 -9.82 -1.34
CA ARG A 138 -27.74 -10.32 -1.73
C ARG A 138 -27.84 -10.78 -3.19
N HIS A 139 -27.22 -10.02 -4.10
CA HIS A 139 -27.34 -10.25 -5.54
C HIS A 139 -26.15 -11.00 -6.16
N ARG A 140 -25.11 -11.33 -5.37
CA ARG A 140 -23.88 -11.90 -5.90
C ARG A 140 -23.00 -12.53 -4.82
N LYS A 141 -22.47 -13.73 -5.09
CA LYS A 141 -21.43 -14.36 -4.28
C LYS A 141 -20.22 -14.72 -5.14
N LEU A 142 -19.02 -14.38 -4.65
CA LEU A 142 -17.74 -14.73 -5.25
C LEU A 142 -16.86 -15.42 -4.22
N GLY A 143 -16.44 -16.65 -4.53
CA GLY A 143 -15.55 -17.45 -3.69
C GLY A 143 -14.81 -18.50 -4.52
N VAL A 144 -13.68 -18.98 -3.99
CA VAL A 144 -12.89 -20.04 -4.66
C VAL A 144 -13.78 -21.28 -4.85
N GLY A 145 -13.77 -21.83 -6.06
CA GLY A 145 -14.55 -23.00 -6.44
C GLY A 145 -15.97 -22.69 -6.94
N MET A 146 -16.43 -21.44 -6.83
CA MET A 146 -17.72 -21.00 -7.38
C MET A 146 -17.58 -20.57 -8.84
N ASN A 147 -18.68 -20.58 -9.61
CA ASN A 147 -18.71 -19.96 -10.92
C ASN A 147 -18.79 -18.44 -10.75
N TYR A 148 -18.04 -17.71 -11.58
CA TYR A 148 -18.09 -16.26 -11.61
C TYR A 148 -19.47 -15.79 -12.08
N ALA A 149 -20.04 -14.85 -11.32
CA ALA A 149 -21.26 -14.14 -11.69
C ALA A 149 -20.92 -12.66 -11.84
N THR A 150 -21.48 -11.95 -12.81
CA THR A 150 -21.33 -10.50 -12.96
C THR A 150 -22.21 -9.76 -11.94
N PRO A 151 -21.93 -8.48 -11.63
CA PRO A 151 -22.92 -7.62 -10.99
C PRO A 151 -24.20 -7.52 -11.86
N PRO A 152 -25.36 -7.17 -11.26
CA PRO A 152 -26.58 -6.92 -12.01
C PRO A 152 -26.35 -5.85 -13.08
N GLN A 153 -26.71 -6.15 -14.32
CA GLN A 153 -26.64 -5.18 -15.41
C GLN A 153 -27.79 -4.18 -15.24
N SER A 154 -27.48 -2.90 -15.33
CA SER A 154 -28.48 -1.82 -15.28
C SER A 154 -28.14 -0.72 -16.27
N GLY A 155 -29.16 -0.16 -16.90
CA GLY A 155 -29.01 0.98 -17.81
C GLY A 155 -28.94 0.60 -19.28
N ILE A 156 -28.68 1.61 -20.10
CA ILE A 156 -28.61 1.52 -21.56
C ILE A 156 -27.16 1.30 -21.97
N ASP A 157 -26.94 0.48 -23.01
CA ASP A 157 -25.61 0.30 -23.57
C ASP A 157 -25.13 1.59 -24.24
N ILE A 158 -24.21 2.28 -23.57
CA ILE A 158 -23.67 3.56 -24.00
C ILE A 158 -22.99 3.50 -25.38
N PHE A 159 -22.50 2.34 -25.80
CA PHE A 159 -21.82 2.20 -27.08
C PHE A 159 -22.80 2.15 -28.25
N ASN A 160 -24.07 1.84 -28.00
CA ASN A 160 -25.10 1.61 -29.01
C ASN A 160 -26.33 2.53 -28.84
N ILE A 161 -26.15 3.72 -28.26
CA ILE A 161 -27.25 4.66 -27.98
C ILE A 161 -27.97 5.16 -29.24
N GLN A 162 -29.29 5.24 -29.13
CA GLN A 162 -30.21 5.83 -30.10
C GLN A 162 -30.88 7.08 -29.53
N GLU A 163 -31.41 7.94 -30.39
CA GLU A 163 -32.13 9.14 -29.93
C GLU A 163 -33.40 8.76 -29.13
N SER A 164 -34.04 7.63 -29.46
CA SER A 164 -35.20 7.11 -28.72
C SER A 164 -34.89 6.79 -27.26
N ASP A 165 -33.65 6.44 -26.95
CA ASP A 165 -33.20 6.10 -25.58
C ASP A 165 -33.26 7.32 -24.63
N PHE A 166 -33.26 8.52 -25.21
CA PHE A 166 -33.37 9.79 -24.49
C PHE A 166 -34.80 10.32 -24.44
N ALA A 167 -35.76 9.65 -25.10
CA ALA A 167 -37.15 10.11 -25.15
C ALA A 167 -37.79 10.19 -23.76
N ASP A 168 -37.39 9.30 -22.84
CA ASP A 168 -37.89 9.27 -21.46
C ASP A 168 -37.36 10.40 -20.58
N LEU A 169 -36.30 11.10 -21.02
CA LEU A 169 -35.75 12.23 -20.29
C LEU A 169 -36.79 13.36 -20.14
N LYS A 170 -37.72 13.53 -21.08
CA LYS A 170 -38.81 14.53 -20.97
C LYS A 170 -39.94 14.10 -20.02
N ASN A 171 -39.96 12.86 -19.57
CA ASN A 171 -41.04 12.30 -18.75
C ASN A 171 -40.60 12.07 -17.29
N THR A 172 -39.39 12.49 -16.91
CA THR A 172 -38.83 12.25 -15.58
C THR A 172 -38.81 13.51 -14.72
N ASP A 173 -39.14 13.36 -13.44
CA ASP A 173 -38.96 14.40 -12.42
C ASP A 173 -37.53 14.43 -11.85
N LEU A 174 -36.62 13.62 -12.41
CA LEU A 174 -35.22 13.63 -12.03
C LEU A 174 -34.50 14.82 -12.67
N ILE A 175 -33.50 15.34 -11.95
CA ILE A 175 -32.50 16.26 -12.52
C ILE A 175 -31.84 15.60 -13.73
N ALA A 176 -31.78 16.32 -14.85
CA ALA A 176 -31.35 15.79 -16.14
C ALA A 176 -29.94 15.17 -16.09
N GLY A 177 -28.98 15.84 -15.44
CA GLY A 177 -27.64 15.28 -15.24
C GLY A 177 -27.63 13.98 -14.42
N LYS A 178 -28.48 13.89 -13.37
CA LYS A 178 -28.60 12.67 -12.56
C LYS A 178 -29.23 11.53 -13.36
N TRP A 179 -30.24 11.84 -14.18
CA TRP A 179 -30.84 10.87 -15.08
C TRP A 179 -29.78 10.34 -16.05
N LEU A 180 -29.05 11.22 -16.75
CA LEU A 180 -28.04 10.83 -17.73
C LEU A 180 -26.95 9.95 -17.13
N GLY A 181 -26.39 10.35 -15.98
CA GLY A 181 -25.35 9.57 -15.30
C GLY A 181 -25.81 8.19 -14.84
N ARG A 182 -27.07 8.07 -14.37
CA ARG A 182 -27.64 6.78 -13.92
C ARG A 182 -28.00 5.87 -15.10
N THR A 183 -28.62 6.43 -16.13
CA THR A 183 -29.11 5.67 -17.29
C THR A 183 -27.96 5.13 -18.14
N LEU A 184 -26.88 5.91 -18.30
CA LEU A 184 -25.73 5.54 -19.14
C LEU A 184 -24.52 5.04 -18.36
N GLY A 185 -24.58 4.98 -17.03
CA GLY A 185 -23.43 4.60 -16.20
C GLY A 185 -22.23 5.55 -16.30
N LEU A 186 -22.46 6.80 -16.71
CA LEU A 186 -21.39 7.78 -16.93
C LEU A 186 -20.93 8.44 -15.62
N PRO A 187 -19.61 8.53 -15.37
CA PRO A 187 -19.08 9.34 -14.29
C PRO A 187 -19.48 10.81 -14.42
N LYS A 188 -19.63 11.48 -13.26
CA LYS A 188 -20.04 12.89 -13.17
C LYS A 188 -19.25 13.81 -14.11
N LYS A 189 -17.93 13.61 -14.25
CA LYS A 189 -17.08 14.44 -15.11
C LYS A 189 -17.56 14.49 -16.57
N TYR A 190 -18.00 13.34 -17.11
CA TYR A 190 -18.54 13.26 -18.47
C TYR A 190 -19.93 13.84 -18.56
N VAL A 191 -20.78 13.58 -17.55
CA VAL A 191 -22.11 14.18 -17.48
C VAL A 191 -22.03 15.70 -17.50
N GLU A 192 -21.26 16.31 -16.60
CA GLU A 192 -21.12 17.77 -16.55
C GLU A 192 -20.55 18.32 -17.87
N GLY A 193 -19.55 17.66 -18.46
CA GLY A 193 -18.99 18.09 -19.75
C GLY A 193 -19.99 18.01 -20.90
N ILE A 194 -20.83 16.98 -20.96
CA ILE A 194 -21.90 16.88 -21.96
C ILE A 194 -22.85 18.07 -21.84
N PHE A 195 -23.29 18.42 -20.63
CA PHE A 195 -24.23 19.52 -20.41
C PHE A 195 -23.60 20.89 -20.70
N VAL A 196 -22.35 21.10 -20.29
CA VAL A 196 -21.61 22.35 -20.57
C VAL A 196 -21.41 22.53 -22.08
N THR A 197 -20.94 21.50 -22.80
CA THR A 197 -20.76 21.56 -24.26
C THR A 197 -22.10 21.72 -24.99
N ALA A 198 -23.18 21.10 -24.49
CA ALA A 198 -24.53 21.29 -25.02
C ALA A 198 -25.14 22.66 -24.68
N LYS A 199 -24.51 23.44 -23.80
CA LYS A 199 -24.99 24.73 -23.27
C LYS A 199 -26.35 24.62 -22.57
N ILE A 200 -26.52 23.57 -21.78
CA ILE A 200 -27.75 23.26 -21.03
C ILE A 200 -27.37 23.10 -19.56
N ASP A 201 -28.17 23.64 -18.63
CA ASP A 201 -27.94 23.44 -17.20
C ASP A 201 -28.21 21.98 -16.81
N SER A 202 -27.18 21.30 -16.27
CA SER A 202 -27.26 19.91 -15.80
C SER A 202 -28.24 19.72 -14.65
N LYS A 203 -28.63 20.81 -13.96
CA LYS A 203 -29.56 20.81 -12.82
C LYS A 203 -31.04 20.94 -13.21
N LYS A 204 -31.34 21.24 -14.47
CA LYS A 204 -32.72 21.33 -14.97
C LYS A 204 -33.47 20.00 -14.78
N ILE A 205 -34.76 20.06 -14.47
CA ILE A 205 -35.58 18.85 -14.33
C ILE A 205 -35.84 18.28 -15.74
N GLY A 206 -35.81 16.95 -15.88
CA GLY A 206 -35.96 16.30 -17.19
C GLY A 206 -37.22 16.72 -17.94
N ASN A 207 -38.36 16.79 -17.24
CA ASN A 207 -39.65 17.22 -17.78
C ASN A 207 -39.74 18.70 -18.20
N GLU A 208 -38.76 19.53 -17.85
CA GLU A 208 -38.65 20.93 -18.28
C GLU A 208 -37.83 21.08 -19.57
N LEU A 209 -37.18 20.01 -20.04
CA LEU A 209 -36.36 20.03 -21.24
C LEU A 209 -37.21 20.01 -22.51
N SER A 210 -36.88 20.88 -23.45
CA SER A 210 -37.42 20.85 -24.81
C SER A 210 -36.84 19.69 -25.63
N ASN A 211 -37.56 19.25 -26.66
CA ASN A 211 -37.08 18.19 -27.56
C ASN A 211 -35.74 18.56 -28.23
N ASP A 212 -35.51 19.84 -28.53
CA ASP A 212 -34.25 20.31 -29.12
C ASP A 212 -33.09 20.26 -28.12
N GLU A 213 -33.34 20.56 -26.84
CA GLU A 213 -32.34 20.36 -25.78
C GLU A 213 -31.98 18.88 -25.63
N ILE A 214 -32.97 17.98 -25.65
CA ILE A 214 -32.74 16.53 -25.55
C ILE A 214 -31.91 16.01 -26.74
N LYS A 215 -32.22 16.46 -27.96
CA LYS A 215 -31.42 16.15 -29.16
C LYS A 215 -29.98 16.61 -29.05
N LYS A 216 -29.76 17.82 -28.54
CA LYS A 216 -28.40 18.34 -28.29
C LYS A 216 -27.66 17.49 -27.25
N ILE A 217 -28.30 17.12 -26.15
CA ILE A 217 -27.70 16.24 -25.13
C ILE A 217 -27.32 14.89 -25.75
N PHE A 218 -28.21 14.27 -26.52
CA PHE A 218 -27.93 13.02 -27.23
C PHE A 218 -26.74 13.14 -28.17
N HIS A 219 -26.73 14.16 -29.05
CA HIS A 219 -25.67 14.35 -30.04
C HIS A 219 -24.32 14.60 -29.36
N THR A 220 -24.28 15.47 -28.35
CA THR A 220 -23.05 15.75 -27.58
C THR A 220 -22.56 14.50 -26.84
N THR A 221 -23.47 13.72 -26.23
CA THR A 221 -23.13 12.44 -25.60
C THR A 221 -22.47 11.50 -26.61
N LYS A 222 -23.11 11.30 -27.77
CA LYS A 222 -22.61 10.42 -28.83
C LYS A 222 -21.24 10.86 -29.32
N THR A 223 -21.02 12.15 -29.53
CA THR A 223 -19.74 12.72 -29.97
C THR A 223 -18.64 12.48 -28.94
N ILE A 224 -18.88 12.80 -27.66
CA ILE A 224 -17.89 12.60 -26.60
C ILE A 224 -17.54 11.12 -26.45
N VAL A 225 -18.54 10.23 -26.38
CA VAL A 225 -18.31 8.77 -26.28
C VAL A 225 -17.53 8.26 -27.48
N THR A 226 -17.87 8.68 -28.69
CA THR A 226 -17.17 8.28 -29.92
C THR A 226 -15.71 8.74 -29.89
N ASN A 227 -15.44 9.99 -29.50
CA ASN A 227 -14.07 10.50 -29.42
C ASN A 227 -13.23 9.71 -28.40
N VAL A 228 -13.80 9.39 -27.24
CA VAL A 228 -13.12 8.58 -26.22
C VAL A 228 -12.82 7.18 -26.74
N VAL A 229 -13.81 6.49 -27.31
CA VAL A 229 -13.69 5.07 -27.72
C VAL A 229 -12.80 4.89 -28.95
N THR A 230 -12.85 5.82 -29.91
CA THR A 230 -12.07 5.71 -31.16
C THR A 230 -10.63 6.19 -31.06
N GLY A 231 -10.24 6.81 -29.94
CA GLY A 231 -8.88 7.33 -29.79
C GLY A 231 -8.66 8.73 -30.35
N ASN A 232 -9.71 9.46 -30.72
CA ASN A 232 -9.63 10.87 -31.10
C ASN A 232 -9.44 11.73 -29.84
N HIS A 233 -8.24 11.63 -29.28
CA HIS A 233 -7.90 12.12 -27.96
C HIS A 233 -7.18 13.47 -28.02
N ASP A 234 -7.57 14.36 -27.11
CA ASP A 234 -6.82 15.55 -26.72
C ASP A 234 -6.54 15.37 -25.22
N SER A 235 -5.53 14.54 -24.94
CA SER A 235 -5.33 13.97 -23.60
C SER A 235 -4.70 14.99 -22.65
N VAL A 236 -5.25 15.07 -21.45
CA VAL A 236 -4.81 16.01 -20.42
C VAL A 236 -4.76 15.36 -19.05
N ILE A 237 -3.89 15.89 -18.19
CA ILE A 237 -3.83 15.56 -16.76
C ILE A 237 -4.32 16.78 -15.97
N ILE A 238 -5.20 16.53 -15.01
CA ILE A 238 -5.73 17.54 -14.08
C ILE A 238 -5.17 17.22 -12.71
N ARG A 239 -4.42 18.16 -12.12
CA ARG A 239 -3.79 18.02 -10.80
C ARG A 239 -4.44 19.01 -9.82
N ASN A 240 -5.68 18.70 -9.41
CA ASN A 240 -6.39 19.43 -8.35
C ASN A 240 -6.29 18.62 -7.03
N ASP A 241 -7.34 18.60 -6.20
CA ASP A 241 -7.42 17.75 -4.99
C ASP A 241 -7.22 16.25 -5.28
N LYS A 242 -7.56 15.81 -6.49
CA LYS A 242 -7.33 14.46 -7.00
C LYS A 242 -6.73 14.54 -8.40
N THR A 243 -5.62 13.84 -8.61
CA THR A 243 -5.03 13.71 -9.94
C THR A 243 -5.90 12.81 -10.82
N GLU A 244 -6.33 13.34 -11.97
CA GLU A 244 -7.12 12.62 -12.96
C GLU A 244 -6.53 12.78 -14.36
N VAL A 245 -6.65 11.74 -15.17
CA VAL A 245 -6.28 11.74 -16.59
C VAL A 245 -7.56 11.76 -17.41
N MET A 246 -7.60 12.56 -18.47
CA MET A 246 -8.75 12.62 -19.36
C MET A 246 -8.31 12.38 -20.81
N PRO A 247 -8.97 11.46 -21.53
CA PRO A 247 -8.65 11.22 -22.94
C PRO A 247 -9.07 12.38 -23.85
N VAL A 248 -10.13 13.09 -23.48
CA VAL A 248 -10.69 14.23 -24.22
C VAL A 248 -10.84 15.38 -23.25
N LYS A 249 -10.28 16.55 -23.60
CA LYS A 249 -10.48 17.79 -22.85
C LYS A 249 -11.95 18.21 -22.91
N LEU A 250 -12.58 18.38 -21.75
CA LEU A 250 -13.96 18.88 -21.63
C LEU A 250 -13.95 20.38 -21.31
N ASP A 251 -14.96 21.11 -21.79
CA ASP A 251 -15.01 22.59 -21.74
C ASP A 251 -14.93 23.18 -20.32
N GLN A 252 -15.37 22.45 -19.31
CA GLN A 252 -15.29 22.87 -17.90
C GLN A 252 -13.88 22.82 -17.29
N VAL A 253 -12.90 22.25 -18.00
CA VAL A 253 -11.54 22.06 -17.51
C VAL A 253 -10.66 23.23 -17.97
N THR A 254 -10.32 24.11 -17.03
CA THR A 254 -9.49 25.30 -17.28
C THR A 254 -8.01 25.07 -16.99
N GLU A 255 -7.69 24.37 -15.89
CA GLU A 255 -6.32 24.10 -15.46
C GLU A 255 -5.97 22.62 -15.73
N CYS A 256 -5.13 22.40 -16.75
CA CYS A 256 -4.70 21.06 -17.12
C CYS A 256 -3.34 21.09 -17.82
N THR A 257 -2.61 19.99 -17.72
CA THR A 257 -1.35 19.78 -18.44
C THR A 257 -1.59 18.81 -19.61
N PRO A 258 -1.24 19.17 -20.86
CA PRO A 258 -1.38 18.25 -21.99
C PRO A 258 -0.41 17.07 -21.86
N VAL A 259 -0.80 15.92 -22.39
CA VAL A 259 0.02 14.70 -22.45
C VAL A 259 -0.06 14.09 -23.85
N SER A 260 1.00 13.39 -24.27
CA SER A 260 1.14 12.83 -25.61
C SER A 260 -0.01 11.87 -25.99
N SER A 261 -0.54 11.14 -25.02
CA SER A 261 -1.58 10.14 -25.19
C SER A 261 -2.24 9.82 -23.85
N PHE A 262 -3.48 9.32 -23.91
CA PHE A 262 -4.21 8.89 -22.73
C PHE A 262 -3.45 7.78 -21.97
N MET A 263 -2.83 6.85 -22.71
CA MET A 263 -2.09 5.73 -22.12
C MET A 263 -0.83 6.20 -21.37
N GLU A 264 -0.07 7.15 -21.93
CA GLU A 264 1.08 7.73 -21.23
C GLU A 264 0.64 8.51 -19.98
N GLY A 265 -0.47 9.25 -20.07
CA GLY A 265 -1.05 9.94 -18.92
C GLY A 265 -1.43 8.97 -17.80
N LEU A 266 -2.06 7.84 -18.14
CA LEU A 266 -2.39 6.79 -17.18
C LEU A 266 -1.14 6.15 -16.58
N ASP A 267 -0.12 5.82 -17.39
CA ASP A 267 1.11 5.24 -16.87
C ASP A 267 1.80 6.17 -15.88
N ASN A 268 1.95 7.44 -16.23
CA ASN A 268 2.55 8.45 -15.36
C ASN A 268 1.79 8.55 -14.03
N VAL A 269 0.47 8.79 -14.08
CA VAL A 269 -0.33 9.03 -12.89
C VAL A 269 -0.49 7.78 -12.04
N PHE A 270 -0.77 6.61 -12.63
CA PHE A 270 -0.96 5.39 -11.85
C PHE A 270 0.34 4.84 -11.29
N THR A 271 1.45 4.95 -12.02
CA THR A 271 2.77 4.57 -11.51
C THR A 271 3.20 5.49 -10.36
N GLU A 272 3.05 6.82 -10.52
CA GLU A 272 3.30 7.81 -9.45
C GLU A 272 2.51 7.46 -8.18
N ASN A 273 1.20 7.21 -8.31
CA ASN A 273 0.34 6.82 -7.18
C ASN A 273 0.77 5.51 -6.50
N ILE A 274 1.18 4.49 -7.27
CA ILE A 274 1.65 3.21 -6.70
C ILE A 274 2.93 3.43 -5.88
N VAL A 275 3.86 4.23 -6.40
CA VAL A 275 5.15 4.50 -5.77
C VAL A 275 4.97 5.34 -4.51
N GLU A 276 4.17 6.40 -4.55
CA GLU A 276 3.83 7.22 -3.37
C GLU A 276 3.16 6.40 -2.27
N LYS A 277 2.22 5.52 -2.64
CA LYS A 277 1.60 4.57 -1.70
C LYS A 277 2.63 3.62 -1.10
N GLY A 278 3.62 3.18 -1.88
CA GLY A 278 4.72 2.36 -1.36
C GLY A 278 5.61 3.09 -0.38
N MET A 279 5.98 4.33 -0.70
CA MET A 279 6.78 5.18 0.19
C MET A 279 6.07 5.42 1.52
N THR A 280 4.78 5.75 1.49
CA THR A 280 3.98 5.99 2.72
C THR A 280 3.78 4.73 3.57
N LEU A 281 3.69 3.55 2.96
CA LEU A 281 3.61 2.28 3.70
C LEU A 281 4.94 1.94 4.38
N GLN A 282 6.07 2.13 3.68
CA GLN A 282 7.40 1.88 4.24
C GLN A 282 7.70 2.82 5.41
N THR A 283 7.37 4.11 5.31
CA THR A 283 7.53 5.05 6.42
C THR A 283 6.67 4.64 7.62
N GLY A 284 5.40 4.28 7.41
CA GLY A 284 4.52 3.83 8.49
C GLY A 284 5.00 2.57 9.23
N GLU A 285 5.61 1.60 8.54
CA GLU A 285 6.22 0.44 9.19
C GLU A 285 7.49 0.77 9.96
N SER A 286 8.35 1.60 9.38
CA SER A 286 9.58 2.09 10.02
C SER A 286 9.27 2.91 11.27
N ASP A 287 8.26 3.78 11.22
CA ASP A 287 7.80 4.60 12.35
C ASP A 287 7.29 3.73 13.51
N LYS A 288 6.56 2.65 13.22
CA LYS A 288 6.12 1.69 14.25
C LYS A 288 7.30 1.01 14.93
N LYS A 289 8.31 0.55 14.17
CA LYS A 289 9.52 -0.08 14.71
C LYS A 289 10.36 0.92 15.51
N ILE A 290 10.48 2.17 15.04
CA ILE A 290 11.14 3.26 15.76
C ILE A 290 10.47 3.49 17.10
N LYS A 291 9.14 3.63 17.13
CA LYS A 291 8.37 3.84 18.36
C LYS A 291 8.53 2.67 19.36
N GLN A 292 8.58 1.43 18.87
CA GLN A 292 8.84 0.26 19.71
C GLN A 292 10.23 0.32 20.37
N LEU A 293 11.27 0.64 19.60
CA LEU A 293 12.64 0.75 20.12
C LEU A 293 12.80 1.94 21.08
N GLU A 294 12.15 3.07 20.80
CA GLU A 294 12.14 4.23 21.70
C GLU A 294 11.45 3.90 23.03
N THR A 295 10.33 3.17 22.99
CA THR A 295 9.65 2.66 24.19
C THR A 295 10.57 1.73 24.99
N GLN A 296 11.24 0.80 24.32
CA GLN A 296 12.18 -0.13 24.95
C GLN A 296 13.37 0.60 25.62
N ILE A 297 13.89 1.66 25.00
CA ILE A 297 14.95 2.49 25.58
C ILE A 297 14.44 3.21 26.83
N SER A 298 13.22 3.76 26.79
CA SER A 298 12.62 4.44 27.94
C SER A 298 12.43 3.49 29.13
N GLU A 299 11.98 2.26 28.90
CA GLU A 299 11.87 1.23 29.94
C GLU A 299 13.24 0.86 30.54
N GLN A 300 14.27 0.74 29.70
CA GLN A 300 15.64 0.47 30.15
C GLN A 300 16.22 1.61 30.98
N GLU A 301 15.89 2.87 30.67
CA GLU A 301 16.30 4.04 31.46
C GLU A 301 15.63 4.06 32.82
N LYS A 302 14.31 3.82 32.87
CA LYS A 302 13.58 3.67 34.15
C LYS A 302 14.13 2.53 35.00
N ALA A 303 14.51 1.41 34.39
CA ALA A 303 15.14 0.29 35.09
C ALA A 303 16.50 0.67 35.69
N ILE A 304 17.34 1.41 34.94
CA ILE A 304 18.62 1.92 35.44
C ILE A 304 18.40 2.85 36.64
N ASP A 305 17.45 3.79 36.53
CA ASP A 305 17.17 4.74 37.60
C ASP A 305 16.65 4.03 38.86
N THR A 306 15.78 3.04 38.70
CA THR A 306 15.27 2.20 39.80
C THR A 306 16.43 1.48 40.51
N VAL A 307 17.36 0.87 39.76
CA VAL A 307 18.52 0.17 40.35
C VAL A 307 19.45 1.16 41.05
N LYS A 308 19.66 2.37 40.50
CA LYS A 308 20.46 3.42 41.14
C LYS A 308 19.84 3.89 42.45
N GLU A 309 18.53 4.15 42.47
CA GLU A 309 17.82 4.54 43.68
C GLU A 309 17.90 3.45 44.75
N LYS A 310 17.61 2.19 44.40
CA LYS A 310 17.75 1.05 45.32
C LYS A 310 19.16 0.94 45.92
N SER A 311 20.19 1.00 45.08
CA SER A 311 21.58 0.95 45.55
C SER A 311 21.93 2.14 46.46
N LYS A 312 21.37 3.33 46.20
CA LYS A 312 21.54 4.51 47.04
C LYS A 312 20.91 4.32 48.42
N TYR A 313 19.69 3.77 48.51
CA TYR A 313 19.04 3.46 49.79
C TYR A 313 19.85 2.47 50.62
N ILE A 314 20.38 1.40 50.01
CA ILE A 314 21.22 0.42 50.70
C ILE A 314 22.52 1.06 51.21
N THR A 315 23.13 1.93 50.40
CA THR A 315 24.36 2.65 50.76
C THR A 315 24.13 3.63 51.91
N ASN A 316 23.02 4.37 51.88
CA ASN A 316 22.63 5.28 52.97
C ASN A 316 22.42 4.54 54.28
N LEU A 317 21.75 3.38 54.23
CA LEU A 317 21.60 2.55 55.42
C LEU A 317 22.95 2.08 55.94
N ALA A 318 23.84 1.60 55.07
CA ALA A 318 25.18 1.17 55.45
C ALA A 318 25.98 2.29 56.14
N ASN A 319 25.86 3.54 55.67
CA ASN A 319 26.45 4.70 56.32
C ASN A 319 25.83 4.98 57.69
N SER A 320 24.50 4.87 57.82
CA SER A 320 23.81 5.05 59.10
C SER A 320 24.26 4.05 60.17
N LEU A 321 24.70 2.84 59.78
CA LEU A 321 25.25 1.85 60.71
C LEU A 321 26.59 2.30 61.31
N TYR A 322 27.40 3.07 60.58
CA TYR A 322 28.61 3.69 61.15
C TYR A 322 28.27 4.85 62.09
N GLU A 323 27.21 5.62 61.79
CA GLU A 323 26.71 6.65 62.70
C GLU A 323 26.11 6.07 63.99
N MET A 324 25.51 4.87 63.93
CA MET A 324 25.06 4.15 65.12
C MET A 324 26.24 3.84 66.06
N VAL A 325 27.37 3.40 65.49
CA VAL A 325 28.59 3.11 66.26
C VAL A 325 29.13 4.38 66.93
N SER A 326 29.15 5.52 66.23
CA SER A 326 29.63 6.79 66.81
C SER A 326 28.71 7.33 67.92
N LYS A 327 27.43 6.95 67.90
CA LYS A 327 26.44 7.23 68.97
C LYS A 327 26.47 6.21 70.13
N GLY A 328 27.40 5.25 70.11
CA GLY A 328 27.59 4.26 71.17
C GLY A 328 26.67 3.04 71.09
N ILE A 329 26.00 2.80 69.96
CA ILE A 329 25.16 1.62 69.74
C ILE A 329 26.05 0.47 69.28
N ILE A 330 25.93 -0.70 69.93
CA ILE A 330 26.81 -1.87 69.70
C ILE A 330 26.11 -3.03 68.99
N SER A 331 24.78 -3.07 68.99
CA SER A 331 23.97 -4.15 68.40
C SER A 331 22.89 -3.59 67.48
N ILE A 332 22.62 -4.31 66.39
CA ILE A 332 21.54 -3.99 65.45
C ILE A 332 20.16 -4.31 66.03
N GLU A 333 20.10 -5.10 67.10
CA GLU A 333 18.88 -5.46 67.84
C GLU A 333 18.58 -4.48 68.99
N ASP A 334 19.37 -3.41 69.15
CA ASP A 334 19.10 -2.35 70.13
C ASP A 334 17.86 -1.54 69.71
N LYS A 335 17.02 -1.18 70.68
CA LYS A 335 15.84 -0.32 70.47
C LYS A 335 16.20 1.03 69.82
N LYS A 336 17.39 1.58 70.13
CA LYS A 336 17.89 2.81 69.48
C LYS A 336 18.32 2.59 68.02
N ALA A 337 18.72 1.36 67.66
CA ALA A 337 19.03 1.00 66.28
C ALA A 337 17.75 0.89 65.44
N GLU A 338 16.65 0.36 66.01
CA GLU A 338 15.35 0.27 65.34
C GLU A 338 14.82 1.64 64.88
N GLU A 339 15.00 2.69 65.69
CA GLU A 339 14.60 4.06 65.33
C GLU A 339 15.39 4.59 64.11
N ILE A 340 16.69 4.32 64.05
CA ILE A 340 17.56 4.76 62.94
C ILE A 340 17.32 3.93 61.67
N LEU A 341 16.99 2.64 61.82
CA LEU A 341 16.54 1.79 60.71
C LEU A 341 15.24 2.32 60.12
N ALA A 342 14.26 2.67 60.96
CA ALA A 342 12.97 3.20 60.52
C ALA A 342 13.11 4.52 59.76
N LEU A 343 14.02 5.42 60.17
CA LEU A 343 14.35 6.66 59.45
C LEU A 343 14.89 6.43 58.03
N ASN A 344 15.45 5.24 57.77
CA ASN A 344 15.96 4.83 56.45
C ASN A 344 15.01 3.87 55.71
N ASN A 345 13.73 3.80 56.12
CA ASN A 345 12.73 2.85 55.60
C ASN A 345 13.20 1.39 55.66
N ALA A 346 14.00 1.05 56.67
CA ALA A 346 14.55 -0.27 56.89
C ALA A 346 13.91 -0.91 58.13
N LYS A 347 13.73 -2.23 58.10
CA LYS A 347 13.29 -3.01 59.26
C LYS A 347 14.00 -4.36 59.35
N LEU A 348 14.16 -4.85 60.57
CA LEU A 348 14.63 -6.21 60.81
C LEU A 348 13.45 -7.18 60.66
N SER A 349 13.65 -8.28 59.93
CA SER A 349 12.69 -9.36 59.75
C SER A 349 13.37 -10.71 59.94
N LYS A 350 12.63 -11.71 60.44
CA LYS A 350 13.09 -13.10 60.53
C LYS A 350 12.18 -13.99 59.70
N GLU A 351 12.72 -14.60 58.65
CA GLU A 351 11.99 -15.54 57.80
C GLU A 351 12.67 -16.90 57.85
N LYS A 352 11.93 -17.95 58.27
CA LYS A 352 12.44 -19.33 58.39
C LYS A 352 13.77 -19.45 59.13
N GLY A 353 13.96 -18.67 60.20
CA GLY A 353 15.18 -18.66 61.02
C GLY A 353 16.34 -17.83 60.47
N ILE A 354 16.16 -17.13 59.35
CA ILE A 354 17.17 -16.25 58.74
C ILE A 354 16.81 -14.79 59.04
N SER A 355 17.76 -14.04 59.62
CA SER A 355 17.62 -12.61 59.85
C SER A 355 17.90 -11.81 58.58
N LEU A 356 16.98 -10.89 58.28
CA LEU A 356 16.96 -10.08 57.06
C LEU A 356 16.78 -8.61 57.45
N ILE A 357 17.50 -7.71 56.77
CA ILE A 357 17.13 -6.29 56.72
C ILE A 357 16.25 -6.10 55.48
N VAL A 358 15.05 -5.55 55.67
CA VAL A 358 14.13 -5.20 54.59
C VAL A 358 14.20 -3.70 54.34
N ILE A 359 14.63 -3.27 53.14
CA ILE A 359 14.78 -1.85 52.75
C ILE A 359 13.98 -1.63 51.46
N ASN A 360 12.93 -0.81 51.49
CA ASN A 360 12.07 -0.56 50.31
C ASN A 360 11.76 -1.85 49.51
N GLU A 361 11.28 -2.88 50.23
CA GLU A 361 10.92 -4.23 49.73
C GLU A 361 12.08 -5.19 49.38
N GLU A 362 13.33 -4.72 49.37
CA GLU A 362 14.51 -5.59 49.20
C GLU A 362 14.87 -6.30 50.50
N LYS A 363 15.14 -7.61 50.45
CA LYS A 363 15.48 -8.43 51.62
C LYS A 363 16.95 -8.84 51.58
N ILE A 364 17.74 -8.31 52.50
CA ILE A 364 19.19 -8.57 52.56
C ILE A 364 19.50 -9.42 53.79
N LYS A 365 20.15 -10.58 53.58
CA LYS A 365 20.56 -11.49 54.66
C LYS A 365 21.69 -10.88 55.49
N ILE A 366 21.51 -10.89 56.81
CA ILE A 366 22.52 -10.41 57.77
C ILE A 366 22.70 -11.41 58.91
N ASN A 367 23.84 -11.31 59.60
CA ASN A 367 24.03 -11.94 60.90
C ASN A 367 23.87 -10.88 62.00
N PRO A 368 22.79 -10.90 62.80
CA PRO A 368 22.53 -9.88 63.81
C PRO A 368 23.53 -9.93 64.98
N SER A 369 24.22 -11.06 65.17
CA SER A 369 25.30 -11.19 66.17
C SER A 369 26.65 -10.65 65.66
N ALA A 370 26.74 -10.23 64.40
CA ALA A 370 27.94 -9.59 63.86
C ALA A 370 27.98 -8.12 64.25
N SER A 371 29.18 -7.53 64.22
CA SER A 371 29.34 -6.10 64.49
C SER A 371 28.63 -5.24 63.44
N LEU A 372 28.19 -4.04 63.82
CA LEU A 372 27.53 -3.09 62.91
C LEU A 372 28.39 -2.78 61.67
N GLN A 373 29.71 -2.75 61.81
CA GLN A 373 30.65 -2.56 60.70
C GLN A 373 30.64 -3.76 59.74
N SER A 374 30.54 -4.97 60.27
CA SER A 374 30.41 -6.19 59.45
C SER A 374 29.09 -6.20 58.69
N ILE A 375 27.99 -5.80 59.33
CA ILE A 375 26.67 -5.66 58.67
C ILE A 375 26.72 -4.56 57.59
N ALA A 376 27.36 -3.42 57.87
CA ALA A 376 27.56 -2.35 56.90
C ALA A 376 28.34 -2.85 55.67
N SER A 377 29.39 -3.64 55.87
CA SER A 377 30.15 -4.27 54.78
C SER A 377 29.29 -5.17 53.89
N VAL A 378 28.38 -5.95 54.48
CA VAL A 378 27.40 -6.78 53.73
C VAL A 378 26.49 -5.88 52.86
N LEU A 379 25.99 -4.77 53.42
CA LEU A 379 25.14 -3.83 52.68
C LEU A 379 25.90 -3.14 51.54
N PHE A 380 27.15 -2.70 51.75
CA PHE A 380 27.97 -2.12 50.66
C PHE A 380 28.23 -3.13 49.53
N ASN A 381 28.50 -4.39 49.89
CA ASN A 381 28.71 -5.44 48.89
C ASN A 381 27.44 -5.71 48.08
N GLU A 382 26.27 -5.71 48.72
CA GLU A 382 25.00 -5.89 48.03
C GLU A 382 24.67 -4.68 47.13
N ALA A 383 24.88 -3.45 47.60
CA ALA A 383 24.74 -2.24 46.79
C ALA A 383 25.68 -2.26 45.56
N LYS A 384 26.94 -2.67 45.75
CA LYS A 384 27.92 -2.82 44.67
C LYS A 384 27.49 -3.89 43.66
N LYS A 385 26.94 -5.01 44.12
CA LYS A 385 26.42 -6.09 43.28
C LYS A 385 25.23 -5.63 42.45
N GLN A 386 24.27 -4.93 43.06
CA GLN A 386 23.11 -4.36 42.35
C GLN A 386 23.53 -3.31 41.33
N SER A 387 24.44 -2.41 41.71
CA SER A 387 25.05 -1.44 40.79
C SER A 387 25.79 -2.10 39.62
N GLY A 388 26.37 -3.30 39.83
CA GLY A 388 26.98 -4.09 38.76
C GLY A 388 26.02 -4.51 37.65
N ALA A 389 24.72 -4.65 37.96
CA ALA A 389 23.69 -4.97 36.96
C ALA A 389 23.43 -3.80 35.99
N ILE A 390 23.65 -2.55 36.42
CA ILE A 390 23.48 -1.35 35.59
C ILE A 390 24.34 -1.45 34.32
N LYS A 391 25.60 -1.89 34.45
CA LYS A 391 26.52 -2.02 33.32
C LYS A 391 25.97 -2.95 32.23
N SER A 392 25.27 -4.01 32.64
CA SER A 392 24.64 -4.94 31.70
C SER A 392 23.43 -4.30 31.00
N ILE A 393 22.60 -3.54 31.74
CA ILE A 393 21.45 -2.83 31.18
C ILE A 393 21.91 -1.71 30.22
N GLU A 394 22.98 -1.00 30.56
CA GLU A 394 23.59 0.03 29.71
C GLU A 394 24.14 -0.55 28.40
N GLN A 395 24.80 -1.69 28.43
CA GLN A 395 25.25 -2.38 27.22
C GLN A 395 24.09 -2.81 26.31
N ILE A 396 22.99 -3.29 26.90
CA ILE A 396 21.78 -3.61 26.13
C ILE A 396 21.19 -2.34 25.54
N LYS A 397 21.10 -1.25 26.31
CA LYS A 397 20.60 0.05 25.85
C LYS A 397 21.44 0.59 24.69
N GLU A 398 22.76 0.50 24.76
CA GLU A 398 23.65 0.93 23.68
C GLU A 398 23.41 0.12 22.40
N LYS A 399 23.22 -1.20 22.52
CA LYS A 399 22.84 -2.05 21.38
C LYS A 399 21.49 -1.65 20.79
N THR A 400 20.49 -1.33 21.63
CA THR A 400 19.17 -0.84 21.18
C THR A 400 19.29 0.51 20.48
N LYS A 401 20.09 1.46 21.02
CA LYS A 401 20.38 2.76 20.38
C LYS A 401 21.06 2.59 19.02
N LYS A 402 22.07 1.72 18.91
CA LYS A 402 22.71 1.41 17.62
C LYS A 402 21.74 0.81 16.61
N LYS A 403 20.76 0.01 17.04
CA LYS A 403 19.69 -0.49 16.16
C LYS A 403 18.75 0.65 15.72
N LEU A 404 18.38 1.54 16.64
CA LEU A 404 17.55 2.70 16.35
C LEU A 404 18.22 3.63 15.33
N ASP A 405 19.50 3.96 15.53
CA ASP A 405 20.25 4.83 14.62
C ASP A 405 20.39 4.21 13.23
N LYS A 406 20.67 2.90 13.15
CA LYS A 406 20.69 2.17 11.87
C LYS A 406 19.34 2.18 11.15
N LEU A 407 18.24 2.11 11.89
CA LEU A 407 16.89 2.18 11.31
C LEU A 407 16.54 3.59 10.85
N LYS A 408 16.91 4.62 11.62
CA LYS A 408 16.71 6.03 11.23
C LYS A 408 17.52 6.39 9.98
N THR A 409 18.78 5.95 9.90
CA THR A 409 19.61 6.18 8.71
C THR A 409 19.12 5.39 7.49
N LYS A 410 18.69 4.14 7.67
CA LYS A 410 18.07 3.36 6.59
C LYS A 410 16.75 3.97 6.11
N SER A 411 15.86 4.37 7.02
CA SER A 411 14.58 5.00 6.66
C SER A 411 14.79 6.27 5.83
N ASN A 412 15.83 7.07 6.13
CA ASN A 412 16.16 8.26 5.35
C ASN A 412 16.83 7.93 4.00
N ALA A 413 17.54 6.80 3.89
CA ALA A 413 18.15 6.35 2.65
C ALA A 413 17.13 5.66 1.71
N GLU A 414 16.24 4.84 2.26
CA GLU A 414 15.14 4.16 1.56
C GLU A 414 14.11 5.18 1.01
N GLN A 415 13.95 6.35 1.64
CA GLN A 415 13.19 7.47 1.10
C GLN A 415 13.78 8.05 -0.21
N ASN A 416 15.10 7.89 -0.44
CA ASN A 416 15.81 8.44 -1.59
C ASN A 416 16.08 7.42 -2.71
N GLU A 417 16.07 6.12 -2.42
CA GLU A 417 16.14 5.07 -3.44
C GLU A 417 14.74 4.78 -3.99
N ILE A 418 14.37 5.51 -5.04
CA ILE A 418 13.10 5.32 -5.73
C ILE A 418 12.97 3.85 -6.19
N LEU A 419 11.85 3.22 -5.83
CA LEU A 419 11.43 1.82 -6.09
C LEU A 419 11.20 1.47 -7.58
N VAL A 420 11.81 2.23 -8.48
CA VAL A 420 11.41 2.34 -9.87
C VAL A 420 12.62 2.29 -10.78
N ALA A 421 12.68 1.25 -11.61
CA ALA A 421 13.65 1.16 -12.70
C ALA A 421 12.94 1.40 -14.03
N GLU A 422 13.41 2.38 -14.81
CA GLU A 422 12.90 2.60 -16.16
C GLU A 422 13.28 1.41 -17.05
N VAL A 423 12.27 0.74 -17.59
CA VAL A 423 12.44 -0.33 -18.57
C VAL A 423 12.61 0.33 -19.93
N ARG A 424 13.87 0.49 -20.32
CA ARG A 424 14.21 0.88 -21.69
C ARG A 424 13.57 -0.12 -22.68
N LYS A 425 12.76 0.40 -23.61
CA LYS A 425 12.31 -0.36 -24.78
C LYS A 425 13.56 -0.80 -25.56
N LYS A 426 13.85 -2.10 -25.55
CA LYS A 426 14.94 -2.65 -26.35
C LYS A 426 14.59 -2.46 -27.81
N ASN A 427 15.41 -1.71 -28.52
CA ASN A 427 15.20 -1.53 -29.95
C ASN A 427 15.38 -2.86 -30.68
N TRP A 428 14.72 -3.03 -31.83
CA TRP A 428 14.76 -4.28 -32.60
C TRP A 428 16.19 -4.73 -32.92
N TYR A 429 17.12 -3.78 -33.10
CA TYR A 429 18.52 -4.03 -33.41
C TYR A 429 19.34 -4.56 -32.22
N GLU A 430 18.83 -4.43 -30.99
CA GLU A 430 19.53 -4.88 -29.77
C GLU A 430 19.59 -6.41 -29.65
N ARG A 431 18.85 -7.13 -30.50
CA ARG A 431 19.00 -8.58 -30.67
C ARG A 431 20.29 -8.98 -31.41
N TYR A 432 20.98 -8.03 -32.05
CA TYR A 432 22.24 -8.21 -32.76
C TYR A 432 23.41 -7.55 -32.03
N ARG A 433 24.64 -7.64 -32.56
CA ARG A 433 25.71 -6.71 -32.16
C ARG A 433 25.42 -5.37 -32.83
N TRP A 434 25.43 -4.28 -32.07
CA TRP A 434 25.07 -2.98 -32.62
C TRP A 434 25.83 -1.85 -31.92
N PHE A 435 25.99 -0.73 -32.61
CA PHE A 435 26.47 0.53 -32.06
C PHE A 435 26.01 1.69 -32.96
N PHE A 436 26.08 2.93 -32.46
CA PHE A 436 25.94 4.13 -33.30
C PHE A 436 27.33 4.62 -33.73
N THR A 437 27.52 4.91 -35.02
CA THR A 437 28.75 5.54 -35.51
C THR A 437 28.85 6.98 -35.00
N SER A 438 30.04 7.59 -35.14
CA SER A 438 30.25 9.02 -34.84
C SER A 438 29.27 9.95 -35.54
N ASP A 439 28.78 9.53 -36.71
CA ASP A 439 27.89 10.30 -37.58
C ASP A 439 26.41 10.03 -37.26
N GLY A 440 26.12 9.32 -36.16
CA GLY A 440 24.76 9.02 -35.71
C GLY A 440 24.06 7.89 -36.47
N MET A 441 24.77 7.13 -37.30
CA MET A 441 24.18 6.00 -38.04
C MET A 441 24.19 4.72 -37.20
N LEU A 442 23.11 3.94 -37.29
CA LEU A 442 23.00 2.64 -36.61
C LEU A 442 23.76 1.56 -37.39
N ALA A 443 24.80 0.99 -36.79
CA ALA A 443 25.54 -0.15 -37.31
C ALA A 443 25.08 -1.45 -36.63
N ILE A 444 24.87 -2.51 -37.43
CA ILE A 444 24.36 -3.81 -36.96
C ILE A 444 25.22 -4.95 -37.53
N GLY A 445 25.64 -5.89 -36.68
CA GLY A 445 26.42 -7.07 -37.03
C GLY A 445 25.77 -8.36 -36.54
N GLY A 446 25.85 -9.41 -37.36
CA GLY A 446 25.38 -10.76 -37.02
C GLY A 446 26.04 -11.30 -35.74
N ARG A 447 25.31 -12.13 -34.98
CA ARG A 447 25.81 -12.75 -33.76
C ARG A 447 26.52 -14.10 -33.98
N ASP A 448 26.41 -14.66 -35.18
CA ASP A 448 26.99 -15.96 -35.53
C ASP A 448 27.98 -15.81 -36.69
N ALA A 449 29.13 -16.45 -36.53
CA ALA A 449 29.99 -16.95 -37.61
C ALA A 449 29.99 -18.49 -37.51
#